data_AF-A0A2C5XJC0-F1
#
_entry.id   AF-A0A2C5XJC0-F1
#
_cell.length_a   1.000
_cell.length_b   1.000
_cell.length_c   1.000
_cell.angle_alpha   90.00
_cell.angle_beta   90.00
_cell.angle_gamma   90.00
#
_symmetry.space_group_name_H-M   'P 1'
#
loop_
_entity.id
_entity.type
_entity.pdbx_description
1 polymer ?
#
loop_
_entity_poly.entity_id
_entity_poly.type
_entity_poly.pdbx_seq_one_letter_code
_entity_poly.pdbx_strand_id
1 'polypeptide(L)'
;MGYWPSKLPCCLNVVLMVGYATIDGIISGQVLSAVSDGKMTIIVGIIVVSIVCWIVAVFGMAVFQKYERYSWLPQIIALSVLIGVAAPYFDASLPSKGNPATLAARRLSFFNVCLYVPNSWAAAASDFYVYYPEKTSQRKIFCLTLTGIWTAFSLVFLIGIGLASGVASGVMPAWASANQVSSGALIVAGYAPLLGFGRACSVVVALGVIANSIPSTYSAALGCQTLGRAGKAVPRWIWSTVLILVQVVLAVAGREHLFLIFQNFLALMGYWVMIMVAIVLEEHVFFLSRRRRLGKLDWADWEDKTRLPVGWAALAAFAVGWTGAVLGMSQAWYVGPLAVLAEGGDVGLWIGLGWTMLAFPPMRWIEMRLIGR
;
A
#
# COMPACT_ATOMS: atom_id res chain seq x y z
N MET A 1 -1.82 21.39 0.05
CA MET A 1 -0.52 21.40 0.77
C MET A 1 0.46 22.48 0.29
N GLY A 2 0.25 23.15 -0.86
CA GLY A 2 1.18 24.17 -1.36
C GLY A 2 2.37 23.58 -2.13
N TYR A 3 3.16 24.41 -2.82
CA TYR A 3 4.17 23.95 -3.79
C TYR A 3 5.36 23.21 -3.15
N TRP A 4 5.87 23.69 -2.02
CA TRP A 4 7.02 23.07 -1.34
C TRP A 4 6.60 21.93 -0.41
N PRO A 5 5.58 22.10 0.46
CA PRO A 5 5.23 21.04 1.40
C PRO A 5 4.64 19.81 0.72
N SER A 6 4.06 19.92 -0.48
CA SER A 6 3.58 18.77 -1.26
C SER A 6 4.71 17.84 -1.73
N LYS A 7 5.96 18.31 -1.78
CA LYS A 7 7.11 17.46 -2.15
C LYS A 7 7.40 16.41 -1.08
N LEU A 8 7.08 16.68 0.18
CA LEU A 8 7.25 15.72 1.27
C LEU A 8 6.39 14.45 1.09
N PRO A 9 5.04 14.53 0.96
CA PRO A 9 4.22 13.35 0.67
C PRO A 9 4.53 12.74 -0.69
N CYS A 10 4.99 13.53 -1.68
CA CYS A 10 5.48 12.98 -2.94
C CYS A 10 6.71 12.07 -2.74
N CYS A 11 7.74 12.52 -2.01
CA CYS A 11 8.89 11.70 -1.64
C CYS A 11 8.47 10.45 -0.87
N LEU A 12 7.58 10.60 0.13
CA LEU A 12 7.06 9.49 0.91
C LEU A 12 6.30 8.49 0.03
N ASN A 13 5.55 8.96 -0.97
CA ASN A 13 4.86 8.11 -1.93
C ASN A 13 5.85 7.32 -2.82
N VAL A 14 6.95 7.95 -3.27
CA VAL A 14 7.99 7.24 -4.03
C VAL A 14 8.57 6.10 -3.20
N VAL A 15 8.93 6.36 -1.94
CA VAL A 15 9.44 5.34 -1.01
C VAL A 15 8.41 4.23 -0.81
N LEU A 16 7.15 4.61 -0.55
CA LEU A 16 6.02 3.71 -0.36
C LEU A 16 5.83 2.75 -1.54
N MET A 17 5.84 3.27 -2.75
CA MET A 17 5.66 2.50 -3.98
C MET A 17 6.85 1.57 -4.28
N VAL A 18 8.08 2.02 -4.01
CA VAL A 18 9.28 1.18 -4.10
C VAL A 18 9.21 0.02 -3.11
N GLY A 19 8.80 0.28 -1.87
CA GLY A 19 8.73 -0.77 -0.88
C GLY A 19 7.58 -1.77 -1.11
N TYR A 20 6.46 -1.35 -1.72
CA TYR A 20 5.44 -2.30 -2.21
C TYR A 20 6.02 -3.28 -3.21
N ALA A 21 6.64 -2.76 -4.28
CA ALA A 21 7.26 -3.59 -5.31
C ALA A 21 8.41 -4.47 -4.75
N THR A 22 9.06 -4.02 -3.66
CA THR A 22 10.07 -4.80 -2.94
C THR A 22 9.45 -6.01 -2.22
N ILE A 23 8.38 -5.79 -1.45
CA ILE A 23 7.65 -6.85 -0.73
C ILE A 23 7.09 -7.88 -1.71
N ASP A 24 6.47 -7.38 -2.76
CA ASP A 24 5.98 -8.12 -3.91
C ASP A 24 7.06 -9.05 -4.51
N GLY A 25 8.24 -8.48 -4.83
CA GLY A 25 9.39 -9.23 -5.33
C GLY A 25 9.80 -10.36 -4.38
N ILE A 26 9.88 -10.10 -3.08
CA ILE A 26 10.25 -11.12 -2.08
C ILE A 26 9.21 -12.25 -2.04
N ILE A 27 7.91 -11.92 -1.97
CA ILE A 27 6.83 -12.93 -1.89
C ILE A 27 6.81 -13.79 -3.15
N SER A 28 6.90 -13.18 -4.33
CA SER A 28 6.94 -13.93 -5.58
C SER A 28 8.17 -14.84 -5.67
N GLY A 29 9.34 -14.37 -5.24
CA GLY A 29 10.55 -15.19 -5.12
C GLY A 29 10.39 -16.36 -4.15
N GLN A 30 9.75 -16.16 -3.00
CA GLN A 30 9.45 -17.21 -2.03
C GLN A 30 8.51 -18.28 -2.60
N VAL A 31 7.42 -17.86 -3.26
CA VAL A 31 6.47 -18.79 -3.88
C VAL A 31 7.15 -19.61 -4.98
N LEU A 32 7.89 -18.96 -5.89
CA LEU A 32 8.55 -19.67 -6.99
C LEU A 32 9.66 -20.61 -6.49
N SER A 33 10.41 -20.21 -5.46
CA SER A 33 11.40 -21.08 -4.81
C SER A 33 10.73 -22.31 -4.20
N ALA A 34 9.61 -22.13 -3.48
CA ALA A 34 8.85 -23.21 -2.87
C ALA A 34 8.23 -24.16 -3.92
N VAL A 35 7.71 -23.65 -5.04
CA VAL A 35 7.20 -24.47 -6.15
C VAL A 35 8.30 -25.37 -6.75
N SER A 36 9.54 -24.90 -6.74
CA SER A 36 10.70 -25.63 -7.26
C SER A 36 11.32 -26.61 -6.26
N ASP A 37 10.69 -26.84 -5.09
CA ASP A 37 11.24 -27.61 -3.98
C ASP A 37 12.63 -27.08 -3.53
N GLY A 38 12.85 -25.77 -3.62
CA GLY A 38 14.11 -25.11 -3.28
C GLY A 38 15.23 -25.23 -4.33
N LYS A 39 14.99 -25.88 -5.49
CA LYS A 39 15.98 -25.95 -6.58
C LYS A 39 16.30 -24.58 -7.16
N MET A 40 15.32 -23.68 -7.15
CA MET A 40 15.49 -22.28 -7.50
C MET A 40 15.55 -21.43 -6.22
N THR A 41 16.56 -20.57 -6.11
CA THR A 41 16.68 -19.64 -4.98
C THR A 41 15.63 -18.53 -5.05
N ILE A 42 15.29 -17.96 -3.90
CA ILE A 42 14.41 -16.79 -3.81
C ILE A 42 14.94 -15.62 -4.66
N ILE A 43 16.27 -15.45 -4.71
CA ILE A 43 16.94 -14.40 -5.49
C ILE A 43 16.63 -14.54 -6.98
N VAL A 44 16.71 -15.76 -7.52
CA VAL A 44 16.38 -15.99 -8.94
C VAL A 44 14.93 -15.65 -9.22
N GLY A 45 14.01 -16.04 -8.32
CA GLY A 45 12.60 -15.69 -8.45
C GLY A 45 12.35 -14.17 -8.44
N ILE A 46 13.00 -13.43 -7.53
CA ILE A 46 12.96 -11.96 -7.49
C ILE A 46 13.43 -11.38 -8.84
N ILE A 47 14.59 -11.80 -9.33
CA ILE A 47 15.17 -11.27 -10.58
C ILE A 47 14.25 -11.52 -11.77
N VAL A 48 13.70 -12.73 -11.90
CA VAL A 48 12.79 -13.09 -13.00
C VAL A 48 11.55 -12.18 -13.00
N VAL A 49 10.90 -12.01 -11.85
CA VAL A 49 9.70 -11.19 -11.72
C VAL A 49 10.02 -9.71 -11.99
N SER A 50 11.12 -9.19 -11.44
CA SER A 50 11.54 -7.81 -11.66
C SER A 50 11.88 -7.52 -13.12
N ILE A 51 12.46 -8.47 -13.87
CA ILE A 51 12.70 -8.30 -15.31
C ILE A 51 11.38 -8.17 -16.08
N VAL A 52 10.37 -8.99 -15.75
CA VAL A 52 9.05 -8.90 -16.40
C VAL A 52 8.38 -7.56 -16.07
N CYS A 53 8.41 -7.14 -14.80
CA CYS A 53 7.93 -5.82 -14.39
C CYS A 53 8.65 -4.69 -15.13
N TRP A 54 9.98 -4.80 -15.30
CA TRP A 54 10.79 -3.81 -16.01
C TRP A 54 10.41 -3.65 -17.46
N ILE A 55 10.29 -4.77 -18.17
CA ILE A 55 9.85 -4.80 -19.56
C ILE A 55 8.52 -4.03 -19.69
N VAL A 56 7.50 -4.39 -18.91
CA VAL A 56 6.19 -3.74 -19.02
C VAL A 56 6.23 -2.27 -18.59
N ALA A 57 6.97 -1.94 -17.53
CA ALA A 57 7.09 -0.57 -17.03
C ALA A 57 7.78 0.37 -18.05
N VAL A 58 8.72 -0.14 -18.85
CA VAL A 58 9.40 0.63 -19.91
C VAL A 58 8.50 0.85 -21.13
N PHE A 59 7.75 -0.17 -21.56
CA PHE A 59 6.87 -0.08 -22.74
C PHE A 59 5.58 0.75 -22.51
N GLY A 60 5.29 1.13 -21.27
CA GLY A 60 4.36 2.21 -20.92
C GLY A 60 2.88 1.84 -20.73
N MET A 61 2.06 2.84 -20.39
CA MET A 61 0.68 2.67 -19.90
C MET A 61 -0.27 1.95 -20.87
N ALA A 62 -0.06 2.03 -22.18
CA ALA A 62 -0.95 1.39 -23.15
C ALA A 62 -0.86 -0.14 -23.10
N VAL A 63 0.36 -0.69 -22.96
CA VAL A 63 0.57 -2.13 -22.81
C VAL A 63 0.07 -2.57 -21.43
N PHE A 64 0.39 -1.78 -20.41
CA PHE A 64 -0.05 -2.03 -19.04
C PHE A 64 -1.58 -2.10 -18.91
N GLN A 65 -2.32 -1.13 -19.45
CA GLN A 65 -3.79 -1.12 -19.39
C GLN A 65 -4.42 -2.32 -20.10
N LYS A 66 -3.83 -2.79 -21.21
CA LYS A 66 -4.30 -4.01 -21.88
C LYS A 66 -4.05 -5.24 -21.01
N TYR A 67 -2.88 -5.33 -20.38
CA TYR A 67 -2.54 -6.42 -19.46
C TYR A 67 -3.47 -6.42 -18.23
N GLU A 68 -3.62 -5.30 -17.54
CA GLU A 68 -4.47 -5.14 -16.35
C GLU A 68 -5.93 -5.51 -16.59
N ARG A 69 -6.44 -5.25 -17.80
CA ARG A 69 -7.81 -5.59 -18.15
C ARG A 69 -8.12 -7.09 -18.02
N TYR A 70 -7.10 -7.94 -18.17
CA TYR A 70 -7.27 -9.40 -18.18
C TYR A 70 -6.47 -10.13 -17.09
N SER A 71 -5.45 -9.51 -16.50
CA SER A 71 -4.55 -10.14 -15.52
C SER A 71 -5.28 -10.63 -14.27
N TRP A 72 -6.38 -9.98 -13.87
CA TRP A 72 -7.17 -10.33 -12.69
C TRP A 72 -7.85 -11.71 -12.80
N LEU A 73 -8.23 -12.16 -14.00
CA LEU A 73 -9.04 -13.36 -14.18
C LEU A 73 -8.26 -14.65 -13.81
N PRO A 74 -7.04 -14.89 -14.33
CA PRO A 74 -6.22 -16.02 -13.88
C PRO A 74 -5.96 -16.02 -12.37
N GLN A 75 -5.79 -14.83 -11.76
CA GLN A 75 -5.58 -14.71 -10.32
C GLN A 75 -6.81 -15.16 -9.53
N ILE A 76 -8.00 -14.69 -9.89
CA ILE A 76 -9.24 -15.11 -9.23
C ILE A 76 -9.46 -16.61 -9.36
N ILE A 77 -9.16 -17.20 -10.52
CA ILE A 77 -9.27 -18.64 -10.72
C ILE A 77 -8.31 -19.38 -9.78
N ALA A 78 -7.03 -19.00 -9.77
CA ALA A 78 -6.04 -19.64 -8.91
C ALA A 78 -6.40 -19.50 -7.41
N LEU A 79 -6.82 -18.31 -6.97
CA LEU A 79 -7.27 -18.07 -5.60
C LEU A 79 -8.55 -18.85 -5.24
N SER A 80 -9.49 -18.99 -6.16
CA SER A 80 -10.70 -19.81 -5.95
C SER A 80 -10.36 -21.29 -5.80
N VAL A 81 -9.39 -21.79 -6.59
CA VAL A 81 -8.85 -23.15 -6.44
C VAL A 81 -8.18 -23.31 -5.07
N LEU A 82 -7.42 -22.32 -4.61
CA LEU A 82 -6.81 -22.34 -3.27
C LEU A 82 -7.89 -22.45 -2.19
N ILE A 83 -8.92 -21.60 -2.26
CA ILE A 83 -10.05 -21.63 -1.32
C ILE A 83 -10.68 -23.02 -1.33
N GLY A 84 -11.00 -23.57 -2.50
CA GLY A 84 -11.68 -24.88 -2.60
C GLY A 84 -10.92 -26.02 -1.93
N VAL A 85 -9.58 -25.99 -1.97
CA VAL A 85 -8.73 -27.04 -1.39
C VAL A 85 -8.33 -26.77 0.05
N ALA A 86 -8.13 -25.50 0.41
CA ALA A 86 -7.67 -25.10 1.73
C ALA A 86 -8.81 -24.91 2.74
N ALA A 87 -10.04 -24.59 2.28
CA ALA A 87 -11.18 -24.29 3.15
C ALA A 87 -11.52 -25.36 4.20
N PRO A 88 -11.42 -26.68 3.92
CA PRO A 88 -11.66 -27.70 4.94
C PRO A 88 -10.72 -27.63 6.16
N TYR A 89 -9.58 -26.96 6.02
CA TYR A 89 -8.58 -26.77 7.08
C TYR A 89 -8.68 -25.41 7.76
N PHE A 90 -9.57 -24.53 7.31
CA PHE A 90 -9.81 -23.25 7.95
C PHE A 90 -10.64 -23.46 9.21
N ASP A 91 -10.28 -22.76 10.28
CA ASP A 91 -10.96 -22.87 11.56
C ASP A 91 -11.40 -21.50 12.07
N ALA A 92 -12.65 -21.15 11.74
CA ALA A 92 -13.29 -19.92 12.19
C ALA A 92 -13.74 -19.98 13.66
N SER A 93 -13.68 -21.15 14.31
CA SER A 93 -14.07 -21.34 15.71
C SER A 93 -12.93 -21.07 16.70
N LEU A 94 -11.71 -20.86 16.20
CA LEU A 94 -10.53 -20.62 17.04
C LEU A 94 -10.75 -19.42 17.96
N PRO A 95 -10.68 -19.62 19.30
CA PRO A 95 -10.85 -18.52 20.24
C PRO A 95 -9.63 -17.61 20.20
N SER A 96 -9.87 -16.30 20.24
CA SER A 96 -8.78 -15.35 20.47
C SER A 96 -8.23 -15.50 21.89
N LYS A 97 -6.91 -15.60 22.02
CA LYS A 97 -6.22 -15.78 23.32
C LYS A 97 -5.76 -14.43 23.90
N GLY A 98 -6.06 -14.19 25.17
CA GLY A 98 -5.61 -13.00 25.91
C GLY A 98 -6.69 -12.48 26.87
N ASN A 99 -6.34 -11.51 27.70
CA ASN A 99 -7.33 -10.78 28.50
C ASN A 99 -8.18 -9.86 27.59
N PRO A 100 -9.35 -9.37 28.05
CA PRO A 100 -10.25 -8.56 27.21
C PRO A 100 -9.61 -7.29 26.63
N ALA A 101 -8.75 -6.61 27.41
CA ALA A 101 -8.15 -5.35 27.02
C ALA A 101 -7.07 -5.53 25.94
N THR A 102 -6.15 -6.49 26.15
CA THR A 102 -5.16 -6.90 25.14
C THR A 102 -5.83 -7.42 23.87
N LEU A 103 -6.98 -8.10 24.00
CA LEU A 103 -7.73 -8.56 22.84
C LEU A 103 -8.30 -7.39 22.02
N ALA A 104 -8.87 -6.38 22.69
CA ALA A 104 -9.32 -5.16 22.02
C ALA A 104 -8.17 -4.43 21.31
N ALA A 105 -7.02 -4.29 21.98
CA ALA A 105 -5.81 -3.69 21.42
C ALA A 105 -5.30 -4.41 20.16
N ARG A 106 -5.26 -5.75 20.19
CA ARG A 106 -4.87 -6.58 19.04
C ARG A 106 -5.87 -6.48 17.88
N ARG A 107 -7.17 -6.43 18.17
CA ARG A 107 -8.22 -6.25 17.15
C ARG A 107 -8.10 -4.89 16.46
N LEU A 108 -7.86 -3.82 17.22
CA LEU A 108 -7.61 -2.49 16.65
C LEU A 108 -6.36 -2.47 15.77
N SER A 109 -5.27 -3.08 16.25
CA SER A 109 -4.02 -3.15 15.47
C SER A 109 -4.20 -3.95 14.18
N PHE A 110 -4.94 -5.06 14.24
CA PHE A 110 -5.29 -5.84 13.04
C PHE A 110 -6.18 -5.04 12.07
N PHE A 111 -7.18 -4.31 12.59
CA PHE A 111 -8.01 -3.42 11.79
C PHE A 111 -7.17 -2.34 11.08
N ASN A 112 -6.21 -1.75 11.78
CA ASN A 112 -5.29 -0.77 11.18
C ASN A 112 -4.47 -1.39 10.04
N VAL A 113 -3.90 -2.59 10.24
CA VAL A 113 -3.15 -3.31 9.19
C VAL A 113 -4.01 -3.52 7.95
N CYS A 114 -5.28 -3.91 8.12
CA CYS A 114 -6.23 -4.06 7.01
C CYS A 114 -6.54 -2.73 6.31
N LEU A 115 -6.49 -1.60 7.02
CA LEU A 115 -6.71 -0.26 6.46
C LEU A 115 -5.48 0.32 5.77
N TYR A 116 -4.27 0.01 6.23
CA TYR A 116 -3.03 0.62 5.73
C TYR A 116 -2.80 0.32 4.25
N VAL A 117 -2.96 -0.94 3.83
CA VAL A 117 -2.66 -1.33 2.44
C VAL A 117 -3.61 -0.63 1.46
N PRO A 118 -4.95 -0.73 1.60
CA PRO A 118 -5.87 -0.08 0.68
C PRO A 118 -5.73 1.44 0.66
N ASN A 119 -5.56 2.05 1.83
CA ASN A 119 -5.53 3.50 1.95
C ASN A 119 -4.27 4.12 1.35
N SER A 120 -3.14 3.40 1.37
CA SER A 120 -1.88 3.88 0.81
C SER A 120 -1.96 4.29 -0.66
N TRP A 121 -2.84 3.63 -1.44
CA TRP A 121 -3.12 3.96 -2.85
C TRP A 121 -3.76 5.33 -3.05
N ALA A 122 -4.31 5.96 -2.01
CA ALA A 122 -4.83 7.32 -2.09
C ALA A 122 -3.76 8.33 -2.56
N ALA A 123 -2.49 8.10 -2.22
CA ALA A 123 -1.38 8.96 -2.61
C ALA A 123 -1.00 8.86 -4.10
N ALA A 124 -1.38 7.77 -4.78
CA ALA A 124 -1.14 7.54 -6.21
C ALA A 124 -2.41 7.62 -7.06
N ALA A 125 -3.57 7.85 -6.45
CA ALA A 125 -4.85 7.76 -7.14
C ALA A 125 -4.97 8.71 -8.35
N SER A 126 -4.40 9.92 -8.25
CA SER A 126 -4.38 10.91 -9.35
C SER A 126 -3.66 10.41 -10.59
N ASP A 127 -2.66 9.54 -10.43
CA ASP A 127 -1.81 9.05 -11.50
C ASP A 127 -2.60 8.16 -12.48
N PHE A 128 -3.70 7.58 -12.01
CA PHE A 128 -4.58 6.72 -12.79
C PHE A 128 -5.87 7.43 -13.22
N TYR A 129 -6.44 8.30 -12.38
CA TYR A 129 -7.67 9.00 -12.74
C TYR A 129 -7.50 10.02 -13.86
N VAL A 130 -6.28 10.49 -14.13
CA VAL A 130 -6.00 11.39 -15.26
C VAL A 130 -6.35 10.79 -16.63
N TYR A 131 -6.46 9.45 -16.71
CA TYR A 131 -6.83 8.74 -17.94
C TYR A 131 -8.34 8.62 -18.15
N TYR A 132 -9.17 9.02 -17.19
CA TYR A 132 -10.62 9.02 -17.34
C TYR A 132 -11.09 10.26 -18.10
N PRO A 133 -12.19 10.17 -18.87
CA PRO A 133 -12.80 11.34 -19.49
C PRO A 133 -13.18 12.39 -18.44
N GLU A 134 -12.96 13.67 -18.73
CA GLU A 134 -13.21 14.79 -17.81
C GLU A 134 -14.65 14.85 -17.28
N LYS A 135 -15.62 14.38 -18.08
CA LYS A 135 -17.06 14.36 -17.74
C LYS A 135 -17.48 13.16 -16.87
N THR A 136 -16.54 12.33 -16.44
CA THR A 136 -16.85 11.15 -15.63
C THR A 136 -17.39 11.57 -14.26
N SER A 137 -18.52 11.00 -13.85
CA SER A 137 -19.15 11.30 -12.56
C SER A 137 -18.26 10.93 -11.38
N GLN A 138 -18.06 11.88 -10.46
CA GLN A 138 -17.27 11.68 -9.24
C GLN A 138 -17.83 10.57 -8.34
N ARG A 139 -19.17 10.48 -8.23
CA ARG A 139 -19.83 9.41 -7.45
C ARG A 139 -19.57 8.04 -8.06
N LYS A 140 -19.57 7.96 -9.39
CA LYS A 140 -19.28 6.71 -10.10
C LYS A 140 -17.84 6.27 -9.85
N ILE A 141 -16.88 7.19 -9.97
CA ILE A 141 -15.46 6.92 -9.67
C ILE A 141 -15.32 6.44 -8.22
N PHE A 142 -15.89 7.16 -7.26
CA PHE A 142 -15.86 6.78 -5.84
C PHE A 142 -16.42 5.38 -5.59
N CYS A 143 -17.64 5.08 -6.07
CA CYS A 143 -18.25 3.78 -5.84
C CYS A 143 -17.48 2.65 -6.51
N LEU A 144 -17.00 2.83 -7.75
CA LEU A 144 -16.22 1.81 -8.45
C LEU A 144 -14.90 1.49 -7.72
N THR A 145 -14.20 2.53 -7.27
CA THR A 145 -12.94 2.36 -6.55
C THR A 145 -13.16 1.75 -5.19
N LEU A 146 -14.16 2.22 -4.44
CA LEU A 146 -14.49 1.67 -3.13
C LEU A 146 -14.87 0.19 -3.22
N THR A 147 -15.78 -0.18 -4.11
CA THR A 147 -16.22 -1.58 -4.23
C THR A 147 -15.11 -2.47 -4.78
N GLY A 148 -14.33 -2.00 -5.75
CA GLY A 148 -13.20 -2.75 -6.31
C GLY A 148 -12.13 -3.05 -5.26
N ILE A 149 -11.66 -2.02 -4.55
CA ILE A 149 -10.66 -2.15 -3.48
C ILE A 149 -11.22 -3.00 -2.34
N TRP A 150 -12.42 -2.69 -1.84
CA TRP A 150 -13.03 -3.42 -0.73
C TRP A 150 -13.15 -4.91 -1.03
N THR A 151 -13.67 -5.26 -2.21
CA THR A 151 -13.89 -6.66 -2.60
C THR A 151 -12.57 -7.40 -2.75
N ALA A 152 -11.59 -6.82 -3.44
CA ALA A 152 -10.28 -7.45 -3.67
C ALA A 152 -9.52 -7.68 -2.36
N PHE A 153 -9.41 -6.66 -1.50
CA PHE A 153 -8.70 -6.79 -0.24
C PHE A 153 -9.41 -7.70 0.76
N SER A 154 -10.75 -7.62 0.85
CA SER A 154 -11.51 -8.52 1.73
C SER A 154 -11.30 -9.98 1.35
N LEU A 155 -11.33 -10.29 0.04
CA LEU A 155 -11.08 -11.64 -0.46
C LEU A 155 -9.69 -12.15 -0.03
N VAL A 156 -8.63 -11.39 -0.30
CA VAL A 156 -7.26 -11.81 -0.02
C VAL A 156 -6.99 -11.88 1.49
N PHE A 157 -7.52 -10.95 2.29
CA PHE A 157 -7.41 -11.02 3.74
C PHE A 157 -8.11 -12.24 4.32
N LEU A 158 -9.30 -12.60 3.84
CA LEU A 158 -10.00 -13.80 4.31
C LEU A 158 -9.23 -15.07 3.96
N ILE A 159 -8.61 -15.15 2.78
CA ILE A 159 -7.73 -16.29 2.41
C ILE A 159 -6.54 -16.36 3.37
N GLY A 160 -5.87 -15.25 3.63
CA GLY A 160 -4.73 -15.18 4.56
C GLY A 160 -5.11 -15.57 5.99
N ILE A 161 -6.25 -15.07 6.49
CA ILE A 161 -6.81 -15.45 7.80
C ILE A 161 -7.13 -16.94 7.83
N GLY A 162 -7.72 -17.48 6.76
CA GLY A 162 -8.00 -18.91 6.63
C GLY A 162 -6.74 -19.76 6.74
N LEU A 163 -5.71 -19.46 5.95
CA LEU A 163 -4.42 -20.15 6.02
C LEU A 163 -3.79 -20.04 7.42
N ALA A 164 -3.81 -18.85 8.02
CA ALA A 164 -3.30 -18.62 9.37
C ALA A 164 -4.07 -19.41 10.43
N SER A 165 -5.40 -19.55 10.28
CA SER A 165 -6.23 -20.36 11.18
C SER A 165 -5.89 -21.84 11.07
N GLY A 166 -5.64 -22.36 9.86
CA GLY A 166 -5.22 -23.76 9.67
C GLY A 166 -3.82 -24.04 10.24
N VAL A 167 -2.92 -23.05 10.18
CA VAL A 167 -1.62 -23.12 10.87
C VAL A 167 -1.83 -23.17 12.40
N ALA A 168 -2.70 -22.30 12.93
CA ALA A 168 -2.91 -22.16 14.37
C ALA A 168 -3.70 -23.32 15.00
N SER A 169 -4.64 -23.94 14.26
CA SER A 169 -5.42 -25.09 14.72
C SER A 169 -4.58 -26.36 14.82
N GLY A 170 -3.48 -26.44 14.06
CA GLY A 170 -2.60 -27.60 14.02
C GLY A 170 -3.17 -28.79 13.24
N VAL A 171 -4.32 -28.62 12.57
CA VAL A 171 -4.97 -29.67 11.75
C VAL A 171 -4.04 -30.12 10.62
N MET A 172 -3.22 -29.21 10.09
CA MET A 172 -2.23 -29.50 9.06
C MET A 172 -0.82 -29.09 9.52
N PRO A 173 -0.04 -30.00 10.15
CA PRO A 173 1.31 -29.70 10.64
C PRO A 173 2.27 -29.20 9.54
N ALA A 174 2.06 -29.67 8.30
CA ALA A 174 2.85 -29.25 7.15
C ALA A 174 2.74 -27.73 6.86
N TRP A 175 1.59 -27.11 7.18
CA TRP A 175 1.41 -25.67 7.01
C TRP A 175 2.21 -24.87 8.03
N ALA A 176 2.31 -25.36 9.27
CA ALA A 176 3.16 -24.73 10.28
C ALA A 176 4.64 -24.79 9.87
N SER A 177 5.13 -25.94 9.36
CA SER A 177 6.50 -26.03 8.84
C SER A 177 6.72 -25.13 7.62
N ALA A 178 5.74 -25.04 6.70
CA ALA A 178 5.85 -24.17 5.53
C ALA A 178 5.87 -22.69 5.93
N ASN A 179 5.05 -22.29 6.90
CA ASN A 179 5.01 -20.92 7.41
C ASN A 179 6.32 -20.51 8.10
N GLN A 180 7.05 -21.45 8.72
CA GLN A 180 8.39 -21.19 9.26
C GLN A 180 9.44 -20.97 8.17
N VAL A 181 9.25 -21.55 6.98
CA VAL A 181 10.11 -21.28 5.82
C VAL A 181 9.78 -19.90 5.25
N SER A 182 8.52 -19.66 4.89
CA SER A 182 8.04 -18.34 4.44
C SER A 182 6.52 -18.31 4.22
N SER A 183 5.95 -17.11 4.15
CA SER A 183 4.57 -16.91 3.70
C SER A 183 4.32 -17.47 2.30
N GLY A 184 5.29 -17.32 1.38
CA GLY A 184 5.18 -17.89 0.04
C GLY A 184 5.12 -19.41 0.05
N ALA A 185 5.91 -20.06 0.90
CA ALA A 185 5.86 -21.52 1.08
C ALA A 185 4.51 -21.98 1.68
N LEU A 186 3.91 -21.20 2.59
CA LEU A 186 2.58 -21.49 3.11
C LEU A 186 1.50 -21.47 2.01
N ILE A 187 1.56 -20.51 1.07
CA ILE A 187 0.64 -20.47 -0.08
C ILE A 187 0.79 -21.75 -0.91
N VAL A 188 2.02 -22.17 -1.22
CA VAL A 188 2.29 -23.41 -1.98
C VAL A 188 1.79 -24.65 -1.22
N ALA A 189 1.96 -24.69 0.10
CA ALA A 189 1.47 -25.76 0.94
C ALA A 189 -0.07 -25.85 0.96
N GLY A 190 -0.77 -24.72 0.83
CA GLY A 190 -2.23 -24.69 0.67
C GLY A 190 -2.71 -25.40 -0.61
N TYR A 191 -1.89 -25.41 -1.66
CA TYR A 191 -2.16 -26.11 -2.92
C TYR A 191 -1.68 -27.58 -2.95
N ALA A 192 -0.99 -28.06 -1.91
CA ALA A 192 -0.33 -29.36 -1.92
C ALA A 192 -1.22 -30.54 -2.35
N PRO A 193 -2.52 -30.63 -1.98
CA PRO A 193 -3.39 -31.73 -2.41
C PRO A 193 -3.58 -31.86 -3.93
N LEU A 194 -3.32 -30.79 -4.69
CA LEU A 194 -3.48 -30.76 -6.15
C LEU A 194 -2.20 -31.11 -6.92
N LEU A 195 -1.11 -31.46 -6.21
CA LEU A 195 0.15 -31.88 -6.81
C LEU A 195 0.63 -30.89 -7.90
N GLY A 196 0.87 -31.39 -9.12
CA GLY A 196 1.36 -30.58 -10.24
C GLY A 196 0.44 -29.43 -10.65
N PHE A 197 -0.89 -29.61 -10.56
CA PHE A 197 -1.83 -28.53 -10.84
C PHE A 197 -1.74 -27.42 -9.78
N GLY A 198 -1.61 -27.80 -8.51
CA GLY A 198 -1.39 -26.86 -7.41
C GLY A 198 -0.12 -26.03 -7.55
N ARG A 199 0.96 -26.66 -8.05
CA ARG A 199 2.20 -25.96 -8.41
C ARG A 199 1.99 -24.95 -9.53
N ALA A 200 1.25 -25.31 -10.58
CA ALA A 200 0.92 -24.38 -11.66
C ALA A 200 0.08 -23.18 -11.15
N CYS A 201 -0.93 -23.43 -10.31
CA CYS A 201 -1.70 -22.35 -9.67
C CYS A 201 -0.83 -21.45 -8.80
N SER A 202 0.12 -22.01 -8.05
CA SER A 202 1.06 -21.23 -7.24
C SER A 202 1.94 -20.30 -8.09
N VAL A 203 2.38 -20.76 -9.27
CA VAL A 203 3.10 -19.91 -10.23
C VAL A 203 2.21 -18.78 -10.72
N VAL A 204 0.94 -19.05 -11.03
CA VAL A 204 -0.02 -18.00 -11.42
C VAL A 204 -0.14 -16.95 -10.31
N VAL A 205 -0.30 -17.36 -9.05
CA VAL A 205 -0.34 -16.45 -7.89
C VAL A 205 0.95 -15.63 -7.78
N ALA A 206 2.12 -16.24 -7.94
CA ALA A 206 3.40 -15.53 -7.91
C ALA A 206 3.52 -14.48 -9.01
N LEU A 207 3.01 -14.78 -10.22
CA LEU A 207 3.00 -13.84 -11.34
C LEU A 207 1.95 -12.74 -11.18
N GLY A 208 0.92 -12.93 -10.34
CA GLY A 208 -0.09 -11.89 -10.06
C GLY A 208 0.48 -10.63 -9.44
N VAL A 209 1.59 -10.80 -8.71
CA VAL A 209 2.36 -9.71 -8.11
C VAL A 209 2.83 -8.69 -9.15
N ILE A 210 3.07 -9.10 -10.39
CA ILE A 210 3.47 -8.22 -11.49
C ILE A 210 2.44 -7.11 -11.73
N ALA A 211 1.14 -7.46 -11.64
CA ALA A 211 0.04 -6.52 -11.79
C ALA A 211 0.01 -5.44 -10.70
N ASN A 212 0.55 -5.73 -9.51
CA ASN A 212 0.66 -4.76 -8.41
C ASN A 212 1.97 -3.94 -8.47
N SER A 213 3.07 -4.57 -8.89
CA SER A 213 4.40 -3.96 -8.94
C SER A 213 4.58 -2.95 -10.08
N ILE A 214 3.95 -3.17 -11.24
CA ILE A 214 4.02 -2.22 -12.37
C ILE A 214 3.38 -0.86 -12.03
N PRO A 215 2.12 -0.77 -11.56
CA PRO A 215 1.51 0.51 -11.22
C PRO A 215 2.23 1.20 -10.06
N SER A 216 2.78 0.43 -9.12
CA SER A 216 3.64 0.97 -8.05
C SER A 216 4.88 1.66 -8.63
N THR A 217 5.64 0.95 -9.49
CA THR A 217 6.83 1.51 -10.15
C THR A 217 6.49 2.71 -11.03
N TYR A 218 5.35 2.66 -11.71
CA TYR A 218 4.86 3.75 -12.54
C TYR A 218 4.60 5.03 -11.72
N SER A 219 3.86 4.88 -10.61
CA SER A 219 3.54 5.99 -9.70
C SER A 219 4.78 6.55 -9.03
N ALA A 220 5.74 5.68 -8.66
CA ALA A 220 7.05 6.11 -8.16
C ALA A 220 7.83 6.94 -9.20
N ALA A 221 7.84 6.52 -10.47
CA ALA A 221 8.53 7.24 -11.54
C ALA A 221 7.88 8.62 -11.78
N LEU A 222 6.55 8.73 -11.75
CA LEU A 222 5.84 10.01 -11.80
C LEU A 222 6.14 10.87 -10.57
N GLY A 223 6.22 10.27 -9.38
CA GLY A 223 6.68 10.92 -8.17
C GLY A 223 8.05 11.56 -8.36
N CYS A 224 9.04 10.83 -8.88
CA CYS A 224 10.36 11.38 -9.19
C CYS A 224 10.29 12.58 -10.15
N GLN A 225 9.41 12.54 -11.15
CA GLN A 225 9.24 13.64 -12.10
C GLN A 225 8.56 14.88 -11.47
N THR A 226 7.67 14.69 -10.50
CA THR A 226 6.93 15.79 -9.86
C THR A 226 7.71 16.51 -8.76
N LEU A 227 8.83 15.94 -8.27
CA LEU A 227 9.68 16.57 -7.24
C LEU A 227 10.40 17.85 -7.71
N GLY A 228 10.56 18.05 -9.02
CA GLY A 228 11.08 19.31 -9.55
C GLY A 228 11.51 19.25 -11.01
N ARG A 229 12.03 20.38 -11.49
CA ARG A 229 12.44 20.57 -12.90
C ARG A 229 13.47 19.53 -13.37
N ALA A 230 14.45 19.20 -12.53
CA ALA A 230 15.45 18.18 -12.84
C ALA A 230 14.83 16.77 -12.94
N GLY A 231 13.87 16.43 -12.07
CA GLY A 231 13.12 15.18 -12.14
C GLY A 231 12.32 15.05 -13.44
N LYS A 232 11.62 16.14 -13.82
CA LYS A 232 10.83 16.24 -15.06
C LYS A 232 11.67 16.13 -16.33
N ALA A 233 12.94 16.58 -16.29
CA ALA A 233 13.86 16.52 -17.42
C ALA A 233 14.28 15.09 -17.78
N VAL A 234 14.22 14.16 -16.83
CA VAL A 234 14.59 12.75 -17.05
C VAL A 234 13.39 11.98 -17.60
N PRO A 235 13.55 11.29 -18.75
CA PRO A 235 12.52 10.40 -19.30
C PRO A 235 12.04 9.35 -18.30
N ARG A 236 10.74 9.09 -18.29
CA ARG A 236 10.10 8.17 -17.34
C ARG A 236 10.71 6.76 -17.36
N TRP A 237 11.08 6.24 -18.51
CA TRP A 237 11.67 4.89 -18.62
C TRP A 237 13.01 4.76 -17.87
N ILE A 238 13.78 5.85 -17.77
CA ILE A 238 15.02 5.90 -16.98
C ILE A 238 14.67 5.80 -15.49
N TRP A 239 13.69 6.60 -15.03
CA TRP A 239 13.21 6.53 -13.65
C TRP A 239 12.70 5.13 -13.30
N SER A 240 11.86 4.52 -14.15
CA SER A 240 11.38 3.15 -13.95
C SER A 240 12.53 2.15 -13.84
N THR A 241 13.57 2.29 -14.67
CA THR A 241 14.75 1.41 -14.65
C THR A 241 15.52 1.55 -13.35
N VAL A 242 15.84 2.78 -12.92
CA VAL A 242 16.54 3.04 -11.66
C VAL A 242 15.73 2.52 -10.47
N LEU A 243 14.43 2.80 -10.43
CA LEU A 243 13.56 2.37 -9.34
C LEU A 243 13.48 0.85 -9.25
N ILE A 244 13.40 0.13 -10.37
CA ILE A 244 13.41 -1.34 -10.35
C ILE A 244 14.75 -1.89 -9.88
N LEU A 245 15.88 -1.29 -10.28
CA LEU A 245 17.19 -1.71 -9.76
C LEU A 245 17.25 -1.56 -8.24
N VAL A 246 16.74 -0.44 -7.70
CA VAL A 246 16.62 -0.23 -6.25
C VAL A 246 15.72 -1.28 -5.62
N GLN A 247 14.54 -1.54 -6.19
CA GLN A 247 13.61 -2.57 -5.70
C GLN A 247 14.26 -3.95 -5.67
N VAL A 248 15.01 -4.34 -6.71
CA VAL A 248 15.73 -5.63 -6.77
C VAL A 248 16.78 -5.71 -5.66
N VAL A 249 17.60 -4.68 -5.49
CA VAL A 249 18.64 -4.64 -4.45
C VAL A 249 18.01 -4.78 -3.07
N LEU A 250 16.95 -4.01 -2.80
CA LEU A 250 16.22 -4.07 -1.52
C LEU A 250 15.54 -5.43 -1.32
N ALA A 251 14.94 -6.01 -2.36
CA ALA A 251 14.25 -7.29 -2.27
C ALA A 251 15.24 -8.43 -2.00
N VAL A 252 16.38 -8.43 -2.69
CA VAL A 252 17.45 -9.42 -2.48
C VAL A 252 18.02 -9.28 -1.07
N ALA A 253 18.27 -8.06 -0.58
CA ALA A 253 18.79 -7.84 0.77
C ALA A 253 17.77 -8.20 1.86
N GLY A 254 16.48 -7.88 1.63
CA GLY A 254 15.40 -8.07 2.60
C GLY A 254 14.73 -9.44 2.59
N ARG A 255 15.12 -10.36 1.69
CA ARG A 255 14.43 -11.63 1.43
C ARG A 255 14.21 -12.52 2.67
N GLU A 256 15.10 -12.43 3.66
CA GLU A 256 15.07 -13.23 4.91
C GLU A 256 14.31 -12.52 6.04
N HIS A 257 13.93 -11.25 5.87
CA HIS A 257 13.31 -10.41 6.89
C HIS A 257 11.95 -9.86 6.45
N LEU A 258 11.23 -10.59 5.60
CA LEU A 258 9.95 -10.15 5.01
C LEU A 258 8.95 -9.65 6.07
N PHE A 259 8.71 -10.42 7.13
CA PHE A 259 7.72 -10.05 8.15
C PHE A 259 8.09 -8.75 8.88
N LEU A 260 9.38 -8.58 9.21
CA LEU A 260 9.89 -7.39 9.87
C LEU A 260 9.75 -6.16 8.96
N ILE A 261 10.14 -6.30 7.69
CA ILE A 261 9.99 -5.25 6.68
C ILE A 261 8.51 -4.90 6.52
N PHE A 262 7.64 -5.90 6.36
CA PHE A 262 6.21 -5.71 6.14
C PHE A 262 5.55 -4.98 7.31
N GLN A 263 5.78 -5.42 8.55
CA GLN A 263 5.18 -4.79 9.74
C GLN A 263 5.62 -3.32 9.89
N ASN A 264 6.92 -3.06 9.85
CA ASN A 264 7.47 -1.73 10.09
C ASN A 264 7.11 -0.75 8.97
N PHE A 265 7.11 -1.23 7.72
CA PHE A 265 6.89 -0.39 6.57
C PHE A 265 5.39 -0.06 6.41
N LEU A 266 4.51 -1.05 6.58
CA LEU A 266 3.07 -0.88 6.39
C LEU A 266 2.46 0.12 7.38
N ALA A 267 2.89 0.09 8.64
CA ALA A 267 2.40 1.05 9.63
C ALA A 267 2.78 2.49 9.27
N LEU A 268 4.04 2.71 8.89
CA LEU A 268 4.51 4.02 8.45
C LEU A 268 3.72 4.51 7.25
N MET A 269 3.42 3.65 6.27
CA MET A 269 2.56 4.02 5.13
C MET A 269 1.20 4.55 5.58
N GLY A 270 0.53 3.82 6.49
CA GLY A 270 -0.81 4.16 6.93
C GLY A 270 -0.89 5.52 7.60
N TYR A 271 0.05 5.81 8.50
CA TYR A 271 0.04 7.02 9.32
C TYR A 271 0.07 8.30 8.48
N TRP A 272 1.08 8.44 7.62
CA TRP A 272 1.27 9.70 6.89
C TRP A 272 0.21 9.90 5.80
N VAL A 273 -0.26 8.80 5.19
CA VAL A 273 -1.29 8.89 4.15
C VAL A 273 -2.60 9.37 4.76
N MET A 274 -3.00 8.90 5.95
CA MET A 274 -4.21 9.42 6.59
C MET A 274 -4.11 10.89 6.97
N ILE A 275 -2.95 11.33 7.46
CA ILE A 275 -2.65 12.75 7.71
C ILE A 275 -2.79 13.55 6.40
N MET A 276 -2.24 13.04 5.30
CA MET A 276 -2.35 13.68 3.98
C MET A 276 -3.79 13.74 3.49
N VAL A 277 -4.54 12.64 3.61
CA VAL A 277 -5.95 12.54 3.23
C VAL A 277 -6.77 13.56 4.01
N ALA A 278 -6.56 13.69 5.32
CA ALA A 278 -7.26 14.67 6.15
C ALA A 278 -7.01 16.10 5.67
N ILE A 279 -5.74 16.49 5.48
CA ILE A 279 -5.38 17.83 5.00
C ILE A 279 -5.99 18.11 3.62
N VAL A 280 -5.91 17.15 2.70
CA VAL A 280 -6.47 17.30 1.35
C VAL A 280 -8.00 17.39 1.40
N LEU A 281 -8.65 16.55 2.20
CA LEU A 281 -10.11 16.54 2.35
C LEU A 281 -10.60 17.86 2.94
N GLU A 282 -9.98 18.34 4.01
CA GLU A 282 -10.35 19.60 4.67
C GLU A 282 -10.09 20.81 3.77
N GLU A 283 -8.97 20.82 3.04
CA GLU A 283 -8.72 21.84 2.01
C GLU A 283 -9.84 21.82 0.95
N HIS A 284 -10.29 20.64 0.52
CA HIS A 284 -11.37 20.52 -0.48
C HIS A 284 -12.75 20.93 0.06
N VAL A 285 -13.10 20.50 1.26
CA VAL A 285 -14.43 20.70 1.86
C VAL A 285 -14.60 22.11 2.40
N PHE A 286 -13.65 22.61 3.19
CA PHE A 286 -13.80 23.90 3.87
C PHE A 286 -13.29 25.10 3.05
N PHE A 287 -12.18 24.94 2.33
CA PHE A 287 -11.47 26.08 1.75
C PHE A 287 -11.66 26.22 0.23
N LEU A 288 -11.43 25.14 -0.53
CA LEU A 288 -11.58 25.11 -1.98
C LEU A 288 -13.03 25.14 -2.43
N SER A 289 -13.96 24.50 -1.72
CA SER A 289 -15.39 24.60 -2.04
C SER A 289 -15.87 26.05 -2.03
N ARG A 290 -15.34 26.87 -1.11
CA ARG A 290 -15.59 28.32 -1.08
C ARG A 290 -14.95 29.03 -2.28
N ARG A 291 -13.71 28.72 -2.64
CA ARG A 291 -13.03 29.32 -3.81
C ARG A 291 -13.65 28.94 -5.16
N ARG A 292 -14.08 27.68 -5.31
CA ARG A 292 -14.79 27.20 -6.51
C ARG A 292 -16.12 27.92 -6.69
N ARG A 293 -16.90 28.10 -5.63
CA ARG A 293 -18.14 28.91 -5.65
C ARG A 293 -17.90 30.37 -6.04
N LEU A 294 -16.70 30.88 -5.75
CA LEU A 294 -16.29 32.26 -6.07
C LEU A 294 -15.59 32.37 -7.44
N GLY A 295 -15.47 31.28 -8.22
CA GLY A 295 -14.85 31.30 -9.55
C GLY A 295 -13.33 31.54 -9.57
N LYS A 296 -12.63 31.34 -8.45
CA LYS A 296 -11.20 31.72 -8.29
C LYS A 296 -10.20 30.56 -8.47
N LEU A 297 -10.61 29.45 -9.09
CA LEU A 297 -9.75 28.27 -9.25
C LEU A 297 -9.52 28.00 -10.73
N ASP A 298 -8.30 28.29 -11.22
CA ASP A 298 -7.83 27.85 -12.53
C ASP A 298 -6.91 26.63 -12.35
N TRP A 299 -7.22 25.54 -13.05
CA TRP A 299 -6.42 24.32 -13.01
C TRP A 299 -5.13 24.43 -13.83
N ALA A 300 -5.03 25.40 -14.74
CA ALA A 300 -3.81 25.67 -15.50
C ALA A 300 -2.66 26.17 -14.61
N ASP A 301 -2.98 26.71 -13.43
CA ASP A 301 -2.01 27.29 -12.49
C ASP A 301 -1.24 26.25 -11.66
N TRP A 302 -1.42 24.96 -11.92
CA TRP A 302 -0.87 23.86 -11.11
C TRP A 302 0.67 23.85 -11.02
N GLU A 303 1.38 24.42 -12.00
CA GLU A 303 2.85 24.51 -12.03
C GLU A 303 3.37 25.89 -11.56
N ASP A 304 2.49 26.89 -11.38
CA ASP A 304 2.86 28.23 -10.95
C ASP A 304 2.92 28.35 -9.42
N LYS A 305 4.15 28.28 -8.89
CA LYS A 305 4.44 28.47 -7.46
C LYS A 305 3.86 29.77 -6.87
N THR A 306 3.67 30.81 -7.69
CA THR A 306 3.20 32.11 -7.22
C THR A 306 1.68 32.18 -7.06
N ARG A 307 0.95 31.23 -7.61
CA ARG A 307 -0.51 31.14 -7.50
C ARG A 307 -0.97 30.06 -6.53
N LEU A 308 -0.10 29.10 -6.24
CA LEU A 308 -0.34 28.06 -5.25
C LEU A 308 -0.24 28.59 -3.79
N PRO A 309 -0.94 27.95 -2.84
CA PRO A 309 -0.74 28.18 -1.42
C PRO A 309 0.73 27.97 -1.03
N VAL A 310 1.20 28.73 -0.04
CA VAL A 310 2.58 28.55 0.47
C VAL A 310 2.69 27.21 1.20
N GLY A 311 1.67 26.87 1.98
CA GLY A 311 1.48 25.54 2.56
C GLY A 311 2.01 25.38 3.98
N TRP A 312 2.34 26.47 4.68
CA TRP A 312 2.86 26.41 6.05
C TRP A 312 1.88 25.75 7.01
N ALA A 313 0.58 26.04 6.86
CA ALA A 313 -0.46 25.41 7.65
C ALA A 313 -0.52 23.89 7.42
N ALA A 314 -0.39 23.47 6.16
CA ALA A 314 -0.37 22.06 5.82
C ALA A 314 0.86 21.34 6.38
N LEU A 315 2.05 21.97 6.29
CA LEU A 315 3.27 21.39 6.84
C LEU A 315 3.22 21.28 8.36
N ALA A 316 2.75 22.32 9.04
CA ALA A 316 2.60 22.33 10.50
C ALA A 316 1.59 21.29 10.96
N ALA A 317 0.41 21.22 10.32
CA ALA A 317 -0.58 20.19 10.63
C ALA A 317 -0.07 18.77 10.34
N PHE A 318 0.70 18.59 9.26
CA PHE A 318 1.34 17.31 8.93
C PHE A 318 2.34 16.88 10.02
N ALA A 319 3.15 17.81 10.53
CA ALA A 319 4.06 17.56 11.64
C ALA A 319 3.31 17.24 12.95
N VAL A 320 2.24 17.97 13.26
CA VAL A 320 1.37 17.68 14.41
C VAL A 320 0.75 16.29 14.29
N GLY A 321 0.22 15.92 13.12
CA GLY A 321 -0.26 14.58 12.85
C GLY A 321 0.81 13.51 13.07
N TRP A 322 2.03 13.75 12.58
CA TRP A 322 3.15 12.83 12.79
C TRP A 322 3.52 12.67 14.26
N THR A 323 3.52 13.75 15.05
CA THR A 323 3.75 13.63 16.50
C THR A 323 2.69 12.75 17.17
N GLY A 324 1.42 12.91 16.80
CA GLY A 324 0.34 12.03 17.27
C GLY A 324 0.54 10.57 16.85
N ALA A 325 0.95 10.34 15.61
CA ALA A 325 1.26 8.99 15.11
C ALA A 325 2.43 8.35 15.86
N VAL A 326 3.52 9.09 16.10
CA VAL A 326 4.66 8.59 16.88
C VAL A 326 4.22 8.29 18.31
N LEU A 327 3.50 9.18 18.99
CA LEU A 327 3.08 8.92 20.36
C LEU A 327 2.13 7.71 20.50
N GLY A 328 1.39 7.37 19.44
CA GLY A 328 0.41 6.28 19.43
C GLY A 328 0.81 5.00 18.70
N MET A 329 1.97 4.93 18.04
CA MET A 329 2.34 3.74 17.27
C MET A 329 2.77 2.59 18.19
N SER A 330 2.50 1.36 17.76
CA SER A 330 2.97 0.13 18.40
C SER A 330 3.66 -0.74 17.36
N GLN A 331 4.96 -0.51 17.16
CA GLN A 331 5.78 -1.18 16.15
C GLN A 331 6.92 -1.97 16.79
N ALA A 332 7.54 -2.88 16.03
CA ALA A 332 8.60 -3.75 16.54
C ALA A 332 9.82 -2.98 17.08
N TRP A 333 10.08 -1.78 16.54
CA TRP A 333 11.22 -0.93 16.93
C TRP A 333 10.87 0.17 17.93
N TYR A 334 9.58 0.47 18.11
CA TYR A 334 9.15 1.55 18.99
C TYR A 334 7.67 1.40 19.38
N VAL A 335 7.40 1.55 20.67
CA VAL A 335 6.06 1.59 21.24
C VAL A 335 5.88 2.95 21.92
N GLY A 336 4.95 3.75 21.40
CA GLY A 336 4.67 5.07 21.92
C GLY A 336 3.91 5.04 23.26
N PRO A 337 4.00 6.10 24.07
CA PRO A 337 3.35 6.15 25.38
C PRO A 337 1.83 5.97 25.31
N LEU A 338 1.16 6.45 24.26
CA LEU A 338 -0.29 6.29 24.09
C LEU A 338 -0.64 4.85 23.67
N ALA A 339 0.26 4.14 22.97
CA ALA A 339 0.09 2.71 22.70
C ALA A 339 0.26 1.87 23.98
N VAL A 340 1.18 2.24 24.87
CA VAL A 340 1.33 1.59 26.20
C VAL A 340 0.04 1.73 27.01
N LEU A 341 -0.55 2.93 27.03
CA LEU A 341 -1.86 3.16 27.66
C LEU A 341 -3.00 2.38 27.00
N ALA A 342 -2.83 1.99 25.74
CA ALA A 342 -3.78 1.18 24.98
C ALA A 342 -3.41 -0.32 24.96
N GLU A 343 -2.73 -0.83 26.00
CA GLU A 343 -2.35 -2.25 26.13
C GLU A 343 -1.51 -2.77 24.95
N GLY A 344 -0.64 -1.90 24.41
CA GLY A 344 0.19 -2.19 23.24
C GLY A 344 -0.56 -2.12 21.91
N GLY A 345 -1.79 -1.63 21.90
CA GLY A 345 -2.57 -1.41 20.68
C GLY A 345 -2.01 -0.25 19.87
N ASP A 346 -1.91 -0.44 18.56
CA ASP A 346 -1.55 0.64 17.64
C ASP A 346 -2.71 1.64 17.52
N VAL A 347 -2.54 2.83 18.08
CA VAL A 347 -3.49 3.94 18.00
C VAL A 347 -2.96 5.10 17.17
N GLY A 348 -1.76 4.97 16.61
CA GLY A 348 -1.03 6.07 15.95
C GLY A 348 -1.78 6.65 14.76
N LEU A 349 -2.45 5.80 13.98
CA LEU A 349 -3.27 6.21 12.85
C LEU A 349 -4.37 7.20 13.26
N TRP A 350 -5.13 6.85 14.29
CA TRP A 350 -6.32 7.57 14.73
C TRP A 350 -5.95 8.87 15.43
N ILE A 351 -4.89 8.84 16.25
CA ILE A 351 -4.39 10.02 16.95
C ILE A 351 -3.78 10.99 15.94
N GLY A 352 -2.94 10.51 15.02
CA GLY A 352 -2.37 11.34 13.97
C GLY A 352 -3.44 11.97 13.08
N LEU A 353 -4.46 11.20 12.68
CA LEU A 353 -5.62 11.70 11.95
C LEU A 353 -6.37 12.79 12.73
N GLY A 354 -6.77 12.50 13.97
CA GLY A 354 -7.55 13.40 14.79
C GLY A 354 -6.82 14.71 15.09
N TRP A 355 -5.53 14.63 15.43
CA TRP A 355 -4.71 15.83 15.69
C TRP A 355 -4.53 16.67 14.43
N THR A 356 -4.38 16.04 13.26
CA THR A 356 -4.31 16.74 11.98
C THR A 356 -5.61 17.49 11.69
N MET A 357 -6.76 16.81 11.86
CA MET A 357 -8.08 17.40 11.62
C MET A 357 -8.38 18.59 12.54
N LEU A 358 -7.84 18.57 13.77
CA LEU A 358 -8.00 19.69 14.69
C LEU A 358 -7.02 20.84 14.38
N ALA A 359 -5.80 20.53 13.96
CA ALA A 359 -4.75 21.52 13.74
C ALA A 359 -4.87 22.25 12.39
N PHE A 360 -5.24 21.55 11.32
CA PHE A 360 -5.20 22.11 9.97
C PHE A 360 -6.20 23.26 9.73
N PRO A 361 -7.49 23.16 10.09
CA PRO A 361 -8.46 24.22 9.83
C PRO A 361 -8.09 25.59 10.45
N PRO A 362 -7.73 25.72 11.73
CA PRO A 362 -7.37 27.01 12.30
C PRO A 362 -6.07 27.56 11.70
N MET A 363 -5.05 26.72 11.49
CA MET A 363 -3.79 27.14 10.89
C MET A 363 -3.99 27.64 9.45
N ARG A 364 -4.82 26.95 8.67
CA ARG A 364 -5.11 27.33 7.28
C ARG A 364 -5.89 28.64 7.19
N TRP A 365 -6.81 28.86 8.14
CA TRP A 365 -7.53 30.13 8.23
C TRP A 365 -6.60 31.32 8.54
N ILE A 366 -5.62 31.13 9.42
CA ILE A 366 -4.59 32.14 9.72
C ILE A 366 -3.73 32.41 8.47
N GLU A 367 -3.28 31.35 7.79
CA GLU A 367 -2.46 31.46 6.57
C GLU A 367 -3.17 32.30 5.49
N MET A 368 -4.46 32.04 5.26
CA MET A 368 -5.25 32.82 4.32
C MET A 368 -5.43 34.29 4.72
N ARG A 369 -5.53 34.59 6.02
CA ARG A 369 -5.65 35.98 6.49
C ARG A 369 -4.36 36.78 6.33
N LEU A 370 -3.21 36.14 6.55
CA LEU A 370 -1.90 36.79 6.49
C LEU A 370 -1.37 36.92 5.06
N ILE A 371 -1.53 35.87 4.25
CA ILE A 371 -0.88 35.76 2.93
C ILE A 371 -1.87 35.92 1.78
N GLY A 372 -3.18 35.77 2.03
CA GLY A 372 -4.23 35.92 1.03
C GLY A 372 -4.44 34.71 0.10
N ARG A 373 -3.68 33.61 0.26
CA ARG A 373 -3.74 32.43 -0.63
C ARG A 373 -3.52 31.08 0.05
#